data_AF-A0A6N9Z4N9-F1
#
_entry.id   AF-A0A6N9Z4N9-F1
#
_cell.length_a   1.000
_cell.length_b   1.000
_cell.length_c   1.000
_cell.angle_alpha   90.00
_cell.angle_beta   90.00
_cell.angle_gamma   90.00
#
_symmetry.space_group_name_H-M   'P 1'
#
loop_
_entity.id
_entity.type
_entity.pdbx_description
1 polymer ?
#
loop_
_entity_poly.entity_id
_entity_poly.type
_entity_poly.pdbx_seq_one_letter_code
_entity_poly.pdbx_strand_id
1 'polypeptide(L)'
;MGKTVIRVTFNDDLEAARFLQTCRRKGMDAMVEDPRPIGRVKRNGPDLASWLLRNPGWHTVLEATNRHAAWNAAWKINHGQRRGFETLAYEARAVNTDGAWTVEARRRPAARTAAPSDGDMDPLF
;
A
#
# COMPACT_ATOMS: atom_id res chain seq x y z
N MET A 1 8.66 -8.12 27.64
CA MET A 1 7.46 -8.95 27.85
C MET A 1 6.76 -9.14 26.51
N GLY A 2 6.62 -10.37 26.02
CA GLY A 2 5.92 -10.64 24.76
C GLY A 2 4.40 -10.49 24.92
N LYS A 3 3.72 -9.98 23.89
CA LYS A 3 2.25 -9.87 23.88
C LYS A 3 1.66 -11.24 23.57
N THR A 4 0.84 -11.79 24.46
CA THR A 4 0.08 -13.03 24.21
C THR A 4 -1.01 -12.75 23.18
N VAL A 5 -1.06 -13.54 22.11
CA VAL A 5 -2.06 -13.45 21.04
C VAL A 5 -2.93 -14.70 21.08
N ILE A 6 -4.25 -14.52 21.09
CA ILE A 6 -5.25 -15.59 21.05
C ILE A 6 -6.03 -15.47 19.75
N ARG A 7 -6.14 -16.56 19.00
CA ARG A 7 -6.98 -16.65 17.80
C ARG A 7 -8.22 -17.46 18.11
N VAL A 8 -9.37 -16.95 17.70
CA VAL A 8 -10.68 -17.59 17.92
C VAL A 8 -11.42 -17.60 16.60
N THR A 9 -11.86 -18.78 16.18
CA THR A 9 -12.63 -18.98 14.94
C THR A 9 -14.10 -19.18 15.29
N PHE A 10 -14.98 -18.55 14.52
CA PHE A 10 -16.43 -18.68 14.65
C PHE A 10 -16.99 -19.24 13.34
N ASN A 11 -18.08 -20.00 13.44
CA ASN A 11 -18.79 -20.52 12.26
C ASN A 11 -19.80 -19.51 11.70
N ASP A 12 -20.11 -18.47 12.47
CA ASP A 12 -21.12 -17.44 12.15
C ASP A 12 -20.57 -16.03 12.42
N ASP A 13 -20.85 -15.12 11.49
CA ASP A 13 -20.41 -13.72 11.54
C ASP A 13 -21.06 -12.97 12.71
N LEU A 14 -22.30 -13.31 13.06
CA LEU A 14 -23.00 -12.69 14.18
C LEU A 14 -22.36 -13.06 15.53
N GLU A 15 -21.92 -14.32 15.69
CA GLU A 15 -21.17 -14.76 16.86
C GLU A 15 -19.83 -14.04 16.98
N ALA A 16 -19.08 -13.94 15.87
CA ALA A 16 -17.82 -13.20 15.83
C ALA A 16 -18.02 -11.72 16.23
N ALA A 17 -19.07 -11.07 15.72
CA ALA A 17 -19.39 -9.68 16.05
C ALA A 17 -19.71 -9.48 17.54
N ARG A 18 -20.51 -10.38 18.14
CA ARG A 18 -20.86 -10.35 19.57
C ARG A 18 -19.62 -10.57 20.45
N PHE A 19 -18.74 -11.49 20.05
CA PHE A 19 -17.50 -11.74 20.77
C PHE A 19 -16.59 -10.50 20.76
N LEU A 20 -16.40 -9.87 19.60
CA LEU A 20 -15.61 -8.65 19.46
C LEU A 20 -16.16 -7.48 20.29
N GLN A 21 -17.49 -7.31 20.31
CA GLN A 21 -18.12 -6.31 21.16
C GLN A 21 -17.83 -6.55 22.64
N THR A 22 -17.84 -7.81 23.07
CA THR A 22 -17.49 -8.21 24.44
C THR A 22 -16.03 -7.91 24.76
N CYS A 23 -15.10 -8.20 23.85
CA CYS A 23 -13.68 -7.88 24.01
C CYS A 23 -13.45 -6.37 24.14
N ARG A 24 -14.08 -5.55 23.29
CA ARG A 24 -13.99 -4.08 23.35
C ARG A 24 -14.50 -3.53 24.66
N ARG A 25 -15.64 -4.04 25.16
CA ARG A 25 -16.18 -3.66 26.48
C ARG A 25 -15.23 -3.98 27.64
N LYS A 26 -14.41 -5.02 27.48
CA LYS A 26 -13.38 -5.43 28.46
C LYS A 26 -12.03 -4.74 28.24
N GLY A 27 -11.94 -3.77 27.31
CA GLY A 27 -10.69 -3.06 27.01
C GLY A 27 -9.64 -3.92 26.30
N MET A 28 -10.03 -5.04 25.70
CA MET A 28 -9.10 -5.90 24.96
C MET A 28 -8.89 -5.39 23.53
N ASP A 29 -7.65 -5.46 23.07
CA ASP A 29 -7.26 -5.17 21.69
C ASP A 29 -7.63 -6.36 20.77
N ALA A 30 -8.92 -6.48 20.46
CA ALA A 30 -9.47 -7.52 19.61
C ALA A 30 -9.89 -6.96 18.24
N MET A 31 -9.47 -7.63 17.17
CA MET A 31 -9.76 -7.28 15.78
C MET A 31 -10.15 -8.53 14.99
N VAL A 32 -10.99 -8.36 13.96
CA VAL A 32 -11.28 -9.42 12.98
C VAL A 32 -10.00 -9.74 12.23
N GLU A 33 -9.62 -11.02 12.17
CA GLU A 33 -8.54 -11.46 11.28
C GLU A 33 -9.02 -11.36 9.84
N ASP A 34 -8.23 -10.72 8.98
CA ASP A 34 -8.56 -10.55 7.56
C ASP A 34 -8.71 -11.95 6.90
N PRO A 35 -9.90 -12.32 6.39
CA PRO A 35 -10.20 -13.68 5.92
C PRO A 35 -9.50 -14.00 4.59
N ARG A 36 -8.81 -13.04 3.97
CA ARG A 36 -8.11 -13.27 2.71
C ARG A 36 -6.94 -14.24 2.95
N PRO A 37 -6.80 -15.29 2.10
CA PRO A 37 -5.73 -16.27 2.26
C PRO A 37 -4.37 -15.57 2.32
N ILE A 38 -3.63 -15.82 3.40
CA ILE A 38 -2.22 -15.44 3.54
C ILE A 38 -1.47 -16.14 2.40
N GLY A 39 -1.25 -15.45 1.28
CA GLY A 39 -0.67 -16.09 0.10
C GLY A 39 -0.93 -15.42 -1.24
N ARG A 40 -1.96 -14.55 -1.38
CA ARG A 40 -2.00 -13.61 -2.52
C ARG A 40 -1.05 -12.44 -2.26
N VAL A 41 0.23 -12.77 -2.27
CA VAL A 41 1.42 -11.92 -2.31
C VAL A 41 1.20 -10.55 -1.66
N LYS A 42 1.13 -10.54 -0.33
CA LYS A 42 1.31 -9.31 0.45
C LYS A 42 2.80 -8.92 0.37
N ARG A 43 3.27 -8.54 -0.83
CA ARG A 43 4.59 -7.92 -1.03
C ARG A 43 4.55 -6.61 -0.25
N ASN A 44 5.08 -6.65 0.96
CA ASN A 44 5.16 -5.50 1.82
C ASN A 44 6.58 -5.00 1.84
N GLY A 45 6.73 -3.71 1.57
CA GLY A 45 7.96 -3.00 1.79
C GLY A 45 9.05 -3.30 0.75
N PRO A 46 10.29 -3.70 1.13
CA PRO A 46 11.42 -3.78 0.20
C PRO A 46 11.22 -4.71 -1.00
N ASP A 47 10.54 -5.84 -0.82
CA ASP A 47 10.29 -6.78 -1.92
C ASP A 47 9.32 -6.20 -2.95
N LEU A 48 8.34 -5.42 -2.49
CA LEU A 48 7.43 -4.70 -3.38
C LEU A 48 8.18 -3.64 -4.16
N ALA A 49 8.99 -2.83 -3.48
CA ALA A 49 9.80 -1.79 -4.11
C ALA A 49 10.74 -2.40 -5.18
N SER A 50 11.42 -3.49 -4.83
CA SER A 50 12.30 -4.24 -5.74
C SER A 50 11.56 -4.85 -6.92
N TRP A 51 10.32 -5.29 -6.72
CA TRP A 51 9.49 -5.79 -7.81
C TRP A 51 9.02 -4.64 -8.73
N LEU A 52 8.59 -3.51 -8.18
CA LEU A 52 8.18 -2.31 -8.94
C LEU A 52 9.34 -1.71 -9.75
N LEU A 53 10.58 -1.86 -9.29
CA LEU A 53 11.77 -1.50 -10.08
C LEU A 53 11.89 -2.34 -11.38
N ARG A 54 11.51 -3.61 -11.32
CA ARG A 54 11.61 -4.55 -12.46
C ARG A 54 10.36 -4.58 -13.33
N ASN A 55 9.25 -4.03 -12.84
CA ASN A 55 7.94 -4.09 -13.49
C ASN A 55 7.42 -2.66 -13.65
N PRO A 56 7.80 -1.97 -14.74
CA PRO A 56 7.34 -0.61 -14.99
C PRO A 56 5.83 -0.57 -15.21
N GLY A 57 5.23 0.61 -15.02
CA GLY A 57 3.78 0.81 -15.14
C GLY A 57 3.04 0.74 -13.80
N TRP A 58 1.75 1.02 -13.84
CA TRP A 58 0.86 1.00 -12.68
C TRP A 58 0.45 -0.43 -12.36
N HIS A 59 0.59 -0.82 -11.10
CA HIS A 59 0.21 -2.15 -10.61
C HIS A 59 -0.62 -2.03 -9.35
N THR A 60 -1.68 -2.83 -9.23
CA THR A 60 -2.43 -2.97 -7.99
C THR A 60 -1.58 -3.70 -6.96
N VAL A 61 -1.27 -3.04 -5.84
CA VAL A 61 -0.36 -3.56 -4.79
C VAL A 61 -1.07 -3.85 -3.47
N LEU A 62 -2.29 -3.34 -3.29
CA LEU A 62 -3.09 -3.57 -2.10
C LEU A 62 -4.58 -3.41 -2.41
N GLU A 63 -5.39 -4.32 -1.91
CA GLU A 63 -6.83 -4.13 -1.74
C GLU A 63 -7.10 -3.64 -0.31
N ALA A 64 -7.71 -2.47 -0.19
CA ALA A 64 -8.00 -1.82 1.07
C ALA A 64 -9.45 -2.05 1.52
N THR A 65 -9.65 -2.14 2.83
CA THR A 65 -10.97 -2.32 3.44
C THR A 65 -11.88 -1.10 3.31
N ASN A 66 -11.29 0.09 3.12
CA ASN A 66 -12.02 1.34 2.94
C ASN A 66 -11.12 2.42 2.30
N ARG A 67 -11.75 3.55 1.94
CA ARG A 67 -11.08 4.73 1.38
C ARG A 67 -9.90 5.20 2.22
N HIS A 68 -10.09 5.32 3.53
CA HIS A 68 -9.08 5.86 4.43
C HIS A 68 -7.82 4.99 4.48
N ALA A 69 -8.00 3.66 4.51
CA ALA A 69 -6.90 2.70 4.46
C ALA A 69 -6.13 2.77 3.13
N ALA A 70 -6.83 2.89 1.99
CA ALA A 70 -6.19 3.05 0.68
C ALA A 70 -5.38 4.36 0.61
N TRP A 71 -5.98 5.46 1.07
CA TRP A 71 -5.34 6.77 1.09
C TRP A 71 -4.09 6.80 1.96
N ASN A 72 -4.17 6.26 3.18
CA ASN A 72 -3.04 6.19 4.10
C ASN A 72 -1.90 5.32 3.52
N ALA A 73 -2.23 4.19 2.90
CA ALA A 73 -1.24 3.33 2.25
C ALA A 73 -0.55 4.01 1.06
N ALA A 74 -1.30 4.71 0.20
CA ALA A 74 -0.73 5.49 -0.89
C ALA A 74 0.15 6.63 -0.37
N TRP A 75 -0.32 7.36 0.65
CA TRP A 75 0.42 8.44 1.30
C TRP A 75 1.77 7.96 1.84
N LYS A 76 1.79 6.81 2.53
CA LYS A 76 3.03 6.23 3.08
C LYS A 76 4.06 5.86 2.00
N ILE A 77 3.60 5.36 0.85
CA ILE A 77 4.49 5.08 -0.29
C ILE A 77 5.04 6.39 -0.87
N ASN A 78 4.17 7.39 -1.07
CA ASN A 78 4.55 8.67 -1.65
C ASN A 78 5.54 9.48 -0.79
N HIS A 79 5.49 9.30 0.53
CA HIS A 79 6.32 10.05 1.49
C HIS A 79 7.45 9.20 2.09
N GLY A 80 7.73 8.03 1.52
CA GLY A 80 8.82 7.16 1.99
C GLY A 80 8.66 6.62 3.42
N GLN A 81 7.46 6.71 3.99
CA GLN A 81 7.13 6.22 5.34
C GLN A 81 6.90 4.70 5.36
N ARG A 82 6.97 4.05 4.20
CA ARG A 82 6.90 2.59 4.06
C ARG A 82 8.28 2.05 3.74
N ARG A 83 8.71 1.04 4.48
CA ARG A 83 10.00 0.37 4.30
C ARG A 83 10.25 0.02 2.82
N GLY A 84 11.40 0.34 2.24
CA GLY A 84 11.71 0.12 0.82
C GLY A 84 11.29 1.25 -0.13
N PHE A 85 10.53 2.24 0.34
CA PHE A 85 10.07 3.39 -0.45
C PHE A 85 10.74 4.72 -0.03
N GLU A 86 11.74 4.67 0.84
CA GLU A 86 12.41 5.83 1.46
C GLU A 86 13.06 6.76 0.43
N THR A 87 13.42 6.22 -0.73
CA THR A 87 14.07 6.96 -1.83
C THR A 87 13.16 7.90 -2.60
N LEU A 88 11.85 7.95 -2.28
CA LEU A 88 10.82 8.77 -2.95
C LEU A 88 10.71 8.54 -4.46
N ALA A 89 11.34 7.46 -4.92
CA ALA A 89 11.43 7.01 -6.28
C ALA A 89 10.10 6.46 -6.81
N TYR A 90 9.13 6.26 -5.95
CA TYR A 90 7.87 5.61 -6.28
C TYR A 90 6.72 6.60 -6.19
N GLU A 91 5.62 6.25 -6.82
CA GLU A 91 4.36 6.93 -6.65
C GLU A 91 3.23 5.92 -6.51
N ALA A 92 2.23 6.28 -5.72
CA ALA A 92 1.06 5.47 -5.44
C ALA A 92 -0.21 6.31 -5.43
N ARG A 93 -1.33 5.69 -5.82
CA ARG A 93 -2.66 6.28 -5.82
C ARG A 93 -3.69 5.33 -5.24
N ALA A 94 -4.68 5.88 -4.54
CA ALA A 94 -5.87 5.16 -4.14
C ALA A 94 -6.89 5.18 -5.28
N VAL A 95 -7.37 4.02 -5.69
CA VAL A 95 -8.35 3.85 -6.77
C VAL A 95 -9.63 3.23 -6.20
N ASN A 96 -10.78 3.69 -6.65
CA ASN A 96 -12.05 3.04 -6.37
C ASN A 96 -12.57 2.43 -7.67
N THR A 97 -12.84 1.12 -7.64
CA THR A 97 -13.43 0.38 -8.75
C THR A 97 -14.61 -0.40 -8.19
N ASP A 98 -15.81 -0.12 -8.69
CA ASP A 98 -17.05 -0.81 -8.29
C ASP A 98 -17.27 -0.89 -6.77
N GLY A 99 -16.92 0.19 -6.05
CA GLY A 99 -17.03 0.25 -4.59
C GLY A 99 -15.87 -0.36 -3.82
N ALA A 100 -14.99 -1.13 -4.47
CA ALA A 100 -13.76 -1.64 -3.87
C ALA A 100 -12.63 -0.60 -3.93
N TRP A 101 -11.92 -0.42 -2.81
CA TRP A 101 -10.76 0.47 -2.75
C TRP A 101 -9.47 -0.31 -2.94
N THR A 102 -8.63 0.11 -3.87
CA THR A 102 -7.30 -0.46 -4.10
C THR A 102 -6.22 0.62 -4.06
N VAL A 103 -4.97 0.19 -3.92
CA VAL A 103 -3.79 1.03 -4.06
C VAL A 103 -3.02 0.53 -5.26
N GLU A 104 -2.78 1.43 -6.20
CA GLU A 104 -1.86 1.20 -7.30
C GLU A 104 -0.55 1.91 -7.03
N ALA A 105 0.58 1.29 -7.39
CA ALA A 105 1.90 1.90 -7.26
C ALA A 105 2.77 1.61 -8.48
N ARG A 106 3.74 2.51 -8.72
CA ARG A 106 4.78 2.35 -9.74
C ARG A 106 6.09 3.00 -9.32
N ARG A 107 7.18 2.62 -9.97
CA ARG A 107 8.41 3.43 -9.97
C ARG A 107 8.15 4.67 -10.83
N ARG A 108 8.49 5.86 -10.31
CA ARG A 108 8.49 7.09 -11.10
C ARG A 108 9.45 6.93 -12.27
N PRO A 109 9.07 7.30 -13.50
CA PRO A 109 10.00 7.32 -14.61
C PRO A 109 11.16 8.24 -14.27
N ALA A 110 12.39 7.84 -14.64
CA ALA A 110 13.52 8.75 -14.58
C ALA A 110 13.15 9.99 -15.42
N ALA A 111 13.35 11.19 -14.85
CA ALA A 111 13.24 12.41 -15.64
C ALA A 111 14.15 12.23 -16.85
N ARG A 112 13.58 12.26 -18.06
CA ARG A 112 14.38 12.21 -19.28
C ARG A 112 15.17 13.51 -19.28
N THR A 113 16.44 13.45 -18.90
CA THR A 113 17.35 14.59 -19.06
C THR A 113 17.26 14.94 -20.54
N ALA A 114 16.65 16.07 -20.86
CA ALA A 114 16.72 16.59 -22.21
C ALA A 114 18.22 16.73 -22.50
N ALA A 115 18.71 16.04 -23.53
CA ALA A 115 20.05 16.31 -24.02
C ALA A 115 20.12 17.83 -24.29
N PRO A 116 21.21 18.52 -23.91
CA PRO A 116 21.39 19.90 -24.32
C PRO A 116 21.24 19.93 -25.84
N SER A 117 20.30 20.73 -26.33
CA SER A 117 20.17 20.98 -27.76
C SER A 117 21.44 21.70 -28.20
N ASP A 118 22.33 20.98 -28.87
CA ASP A 118 23.40 21.59 -29.68
C ASP A 118 22.71 22.36 -30.81
N GLY A 119 22.43 23.64 -30.60
CA GLY A 119 21.72 24.44 -31.59
C GLY A 119 21.15 25.73 -31.03
N ASP A 120 22.00 26.59 -30.47
CA ASP A 120 21.75 28.03 -30.49
C ASP A 120 23.10 28.77 -30.37
N MET A 121 23.91 28.64 -31.43
CA MET A 121 24.97 29.62 -31.68
C MET A 121 24.31 30.78 -32.42
N ASP A 122 23.86 31.77 -31.65
CA ASP A 122 23.33 33.02 -32.17
C ASP A 122 24.46 33.73 -32.96
N PRO A 123 24.35 33.96 -34.28
CA PRO A 123 25.37 34.69 -35.01
C PRO A 123 25.28 36.16 -34.64
N LEU A 124 26.33 36.66 -33.98
CA LEU A 124 26.57 38.09 -33.80
C LEU A 124 26.73 38.73 -35.19
N PHE A 125 25.70 39.45 -35.65
CA PHE A 125 25.82 40.50 -36.66
C PHE A 125 26.09 41.84 -35.98
#